data_AF-A0A2A2WB80-F1
#
_entry.id   AF-A0A2A2WB80-F1
#
_cell.length_a   1.000
_cell.length_b   1.000
_cell.length_c   1.000
_cell.angle_alpha   90.00
_cell.angle_beta   90.00
_cell.angle_gamma   90.00
#
_symmetry.space_group_name_H-M   'P 1'
#
loop_
_entity.id
_entity.type
_entity.pdbx_description
1 polymer ?
#
loop_
_entity_poly.entity_id
_entity_poly.type
_entity_poly.pdbx_seq_one_letter_code
_entity_poly.pdbx_strand_id
1 'polypeptide(L)'
;MFPQGRSAGTINAAARIGTVISLALISGVVMITVILAYLVFSNPPEDQGLLRFDGDAMLFLIIGYGVFVGAAGAAIVLRGIMKNQAAAQLKASAEELPRPLEGDSPLPPSAQAFLGTVATYTLIGQALVEGPAVINAVLMFIDNNLAHLIPIVLAVIGIAMQIPTSGKIKASMEDAKR
;
A
#
# COMPACT_ATOMS: atom_id res chain seq x y z
N MET A 1 35.74 -7.53 -10.44
CA MET A 1 34.65 -7.61 -11.43
C MET A 1 33.41 -8.05 -10.69
N PHE A 2 32.58 -7.11 -10.24
CA PHE A 2 31.34 -7.43 -9.53
C PHE A 2 30.35 -8.06 -10.52
N PRO A 3 29.69 -9.17 -10.18
CA PRO A 3 28.73 -9.81 -11.08
C PRO A 3 27.58 -8.83 -11.35
N GLN A 4 27.49 -8.38 -12.61
CA GLN A 4 26.44 -7.48 -13.06
C GLN A 4 25.06 -8.15 -12.95
N GLY A 5 24.14 -7.50 -12.24
CA GLY A 5 22.80 -7.22 -12.76
C GLY A 5 21.72 -8.30 -12.76
N ARG A 6 21.92 -9.48 -12.17
CA ARG A 6 20.89 -10.55 -12.24
C ARG A 6 19.66 -10.37 -11.33
N SER A 7 19.62 -9.41 -10.41
CA SER A 7 18.57 -9.33 -9.39
C SER A 7 17.44 -8.32 -9.65
N ALA A 8 17.56 -7.39 -10.60
CA ALA A 8 16.53 -6.35 -10.78
C ALA A 8 15.47 -6.69 -11.85
N GLY A 9 15.65 -7.78 -12.61
CA GLY A 9 14.84 -8.09 -13.79
C GLY A 9 13.91 -9.31 -13.69
N THR A 10 13.75 -9.93 -12.52
CA THR A 10 12.92 -11.13 -12.35
C THR A 10 11.68 -10.86 -11.50
N ILE A 11 10.64 -11.67 -11.70
CA ILE A 11 9.35 -11.55 -10.99
C ILE A 11 9.55 -11.80 -9.49
N ASN A 12 10.34 -12.83 -9.12
CA ASN A 12 10.59 -13.18 -7.72
C ASN A 12 11.34 -12.07 -6.98
N ALA A 13 12.32 -11.45 -7.61
CA ALA A 13 13.05 -10.36 -6.99
C ALA A 13 12.16 -9.12 -6.81
N ALA A 14 11.38 -8.76 -7.83
CA ALA A 14 10.42 -7.66 -7.74
C ALA A 14 9.36 -7.90 -6.64
N ALA A 15 8.80 -9.11 -6.56
CA ALA A 15 7.86 -9.50 -5.52
C ALA A 15 8.47 -9.40 -4.12
N ARG A 16 9.71 -9.90 -3.96
CA ARG A 16 10.42 -9.86 -2.67
C ARG A 16 10.68 -8.43 -2.22
N ILE A 17 11.19 -7.57 -3.11
CA ILE A 17 11.44 -6.16 -2.81
C ILE A 17 10.13 -5.48 -2.43
N GLY A 18 9.07 -5.64 -3.24
CA GLY A 18 7.78 -5.02 -2.97
C GLY A 18 7.15 -5.52 -1.66
N THR A 19 7.31 -6.80 -1.32
CA THR A 19 6.86 -7.36 -0.04
C THR A 19 7.60 -6.74 1.14
N VAL A 20 8.94 -6.64 1.06
CA VAL A 20 9.75 -6.02 2.12
C VAL A 20 9.35 -4.56 2.35
N ILE A 21 9.16 -3.79 1.27
CA ILE A 21 8.72 -2.38 1.39
C ILE A 21 7.33 -2.32 2.03
N SER A 22 6.39 -3.15 1.56
CA SER A 22 5.02 -3.17 2.10
C SER A 22 4.99 -3.48 3.61
N LEU A 23 5.80 -4.44 4.04
CA LEU A 23 5.91 -4.80 5.46
C LEU A 23 6.58 -3.69 6.28
N ALA A 24 7.57 -2.99 5.71
CA ALA A 24 8.18 -1.84 6.36
C ALA A 24 7.16 -0.70 6.57
N LEU A 25 6.31 -0.41 5.56
CA LEU A 25 5.24 0.58 5.68
C LEU A 25 4.22 0.19 6.76
N ILE A 26 3.75 -1.07 6.76
CA ILE A 26 2.85 -1.59 7.80
C ILE A 26 3.48 -1.44 9.18
N SER A 27 4.75 -1.85 9.32
CA SER A 27 5.47 -1.77 10.59
C SER A 27 5.59 -0.33 11.08
N GLY A 28 5.82 0.64 10.18
CA GLY A 28 5.87 2.06 10.51
C GLY A 28 4.54 2.57 11.07
N VAL A 29 3.43 2.28 10.38
CA VAL A 29 2.08 2.66 10.84
C VAL A 29 1.76 2.02 12.18
N VAL A 30 2.04 0.72 12.35
CA VAL A 30 1.79 0.00 13.60
C VAL A 30 2.60 0.60 14.75
N MET A 31 3.90 0.87 14.54
CA MET A 31 4.78 1.41 15.57
C MET A 31 4.32 2.80 16.03
N ILE A 32 4.00 3.70 15.09
CA ILE A 32 3.49 5.05 15.42
C ILE A 32 2.16 4.93 16.18
N THR A 33 1.25 4.08 15.69
CA THR A 33 -0.05 3.87 16.34
C THR A 33 0.10 3.35 17.75
N VAL A 34 0.98 2.37 17.99
CA VAL A 34 1.22 1.80 19.33
C VAL A 34 1.78 2.85 20.28
N ILE A 35 2.77 3.65 19.83
CA ILE A 35 3.35 4.72 20.65
C ILE A 35 2.29 5.74 21.03
N LEU A 36 1.52 6.23 20.06
CA LEU A 36 0.51 7.26 20.30
C LEU A 36 -0.67 6.72 21.13
N ALA A 37 -1.11 5.49 20.89
CA ALA A 37 -2.13 4.84 21.71
C ALA A 37 -1.65 4.68 23.15
N TYR A 38 -0.40 4.26 23.36
CA TYR A 38 0.18 4.16 24.70
C TYR A 38 0.17 5.51 25.43
N LEU A 39 0.48 6.62 24.75
CA LEU A 39 0.43 7.96 25.35
C LEU A 39 -1.00 8.37 25.76
N VAL A 40 -2.01 8.03 24.96
CA VAL A 40 -3.43 8.22 25.30
C VAL A 40 -3.80 7.41 26.54
N PHE A 41 -3.40 6.14 26.61
CA PHE A 41 -3.66 5.30 27.79
C PHE A 41 -2.89 5.73 29.04
N SER A 42 -1.71 6.35 28.86
CA SER A 42 -0.89 6.84 29.96
C SER A 42 -1.42 8.14 30.57
N ASN A 43 -2.20 8.91 29.81
CA ASN A 43 -2.82 10.16 30.24
C ASN A 43 -4.33 10.14 29.91
N PRO A 44 -5.09 9.20 30.51
CA PRO A 44 -6.49 9.05 30.17
C PRO A 44 -7.27 10.29 30.61
N PRO A 45 -8.25 10.75 29.82
CA PRO A 45 -9.12 11.85 30.22
C PRO A 45 -9.94 11.44 31.45
N GLU A 46 -9.93 12.26 32.50
CA GLU A 46 -10.52 11.91 33.81
C GLU A 46 -12.05 11.74 33.77
N ASP A 47 -12.73 12.50 32.90
CA ASP A 47 -14.20 12.60 32.87
C ASP A 47 -14.84 12.14 31.54
N GLN A 48 -14.06 11.51 30.65
CA GLN A 48 -14.53 11.18 29.30
C GLN A 48 -14.18 9.74 28.93
N GLY A 49 -15.08 9.09 28.20
CA GLY A 49 -14.79 7.77 27.62
C GLY A 49 -13.71 7.85 26.55
N LEU A 50 -13.00 6.75 26.31
CA LEU A 50 -11.98 6.65 25.25
C LEU A 50 -12.56 6.56 23.84
N LEU A 51 -13.88 6.35 23.71
CA LEU A 51 -14.62 6.40 22.45
C LEU A 51 -15.64 7.53 22.55
N ARG A 52 -15.40 8.63 21.82
CA ARG A 52 -16.19 9.86 21.92
C ARG A 52 -16.82 10.22 20.58
N PHE A 53 -18.03 10.75 20.67
CA PHE A 53 -18.84 11.20 19.52
C PHE A 53 -19.55 12.52 19.81
N ASP A 54 -19.01 13.32 20.73
CA ASP A 54 -19.45 14.70 21.00
C ASP A 54 -18.95 15.67 19.92
N GLY A 55 -19.46 16.90 19.89
CA GLY A 55 -19.33 17.81 18.75
C GLY A 55 -17.89 18.02 18.25
N ASP A 56 -16.94 18.26 19.16
CA ASP A 56 -15.55 18.48 18.80
C ASP A 56 -14.86 17.19 18.34
N ALA A 57 -15.07 16.06 19.05
CA ALA A 57 -14.52 14.77 18.64
C ALA A 57 -15.10 14.28 17.31
N MET A 58 -16.38 14.58 17.05
CA MET A 58 -17.05 14.26 15.80
C MET A 58 -16.42 15.00 14.62
N LEU A 59 -15.99 16.26 14.80
CA LEU A 59 -15.29 17.01 13.77
C LEU A 59 -13.96 16.33 13.39
N PHE A 60 -13.15 15.94 14.39
CA PHE A 60 -11.88 15.23 14.15
C PHE A 60 -12.11 13.89 13.47
N LEU A 61 -13.12 13.12 13.90
CA LEU A 61 -13.49 11.85 13.26
C LEU A 61 -13.92 12.05 11.82
N ILE A 62 -14.75 13.06 11.51
CA ILE A 62 -15.16 13.36 10.13
C ILE A 62 -13.96 13.67 9.25
N ILE A 63 -13.01 14.46 9.75
CA ILE A 63 -11.77 14.77 9.02
C ILE A 63 -10.96 13.49 8.79
N GLY A 64 -10.71 12.72 9.86
CA GLY A 64 -9.92 11.50 9.80
C GLY A 64 -10.49 10.44 8.86
N TYR A 65 -11.80 10.20 8.93
CA TYR A 65 -12.50 9.28 8.04
C TYR A 65 -12.62 9.83 6.61
N GLY A 66 -12.90 11.14 6.46
CA GLY A 66 -13.01 11.78 5.15
C GLY A 66 -11.71 11.68 4.36
N VAL A 67 -10.58 11.96 5.00
CA VAL A 67 -9.25 11.81 4.40
C VAL A 67 -8.98 10.35 4.05
N PHE A 68 -9.31 9.41 4.92
CA PHE A 68 -9.16 7.98 4.63
C PHE A 68 -9.98 7.54 3.42
N VAL A 69 -11.28 7.86 3.37
CA VAL A 69 -12.17 7.49 2.26
C VAL A 69 -11.69 8.13 0.96
N GLY A 70 -11.35 9.42 0.97
CA GLY A 70 -10.84 10.12 -0.20
C GLY A 70 -9.56 9.50 -0.76
N ALA A 71 -8.60 9.21 0.12
CA ALA A 71 -7.31 8.66 -0.28
C ALA A 71 -7.40 7.18 -0.69
N ALA A 72 -8.25 6.37 -0.03
CA ALA A 72 -8.55 5.00 -0.44
C ALA A 72 -9.21 4.96 -1.82
N GLY A 73 -10.17 5.86 -2.08
CA GLY A 73 -10.76 6.03 -3.41
C GLY A 73 -9.73 6.41 -4.47
N ALA A 74 -8.87 7.39 -4.18
CA ALA A 74 -7.78 7.78 -5.06
C ALA A 74 -6.81 6.63 -5.35
N ALA A 75 -6.44 5.84 -4.33
CA ALA A 75 -5.57 4.68 -4.47
C ALA A 75 -6.14 3.63 -5.42
N ILE A 76 -7.44 3.34 -5.33
CA ILE A 76 -8.13 2.39 -6.23
C ILE A 76 -8.11 2.92 -7.67
N VAL A 77 -8.49 4.19 -7.87
CA VAL A 77 -8.57 4.79 -9.21
C VAL A 77 -7.20 4.88 -9.88
N LEU A 78 -6.21 5.44 -9.19
CA LEU A 78 -4.85 5.60 -9.74
C LEU A 78 -4.22 4.24 -10.06
N ARG A 79 -4.39 3.26 -9.17
CA ARG A 79 -3.92 1.89 -9.44
C ARG A 79 -4.58 1.29 -10.67
N GLY A 80 -5.90 1.48 -10.84
CA GLY A 80 -6.63 1.03 -12.02
C GLY A 80 -6.10 1.64 -13.31
N ILE A 81 -5.90 2.96 -13.33
CA ILE A 81 -5.37 3.69 -14.49
C ILE A 81 -3.97 3.20 -14.85
N MET A 82 -3.06 3.14 -13.87
CA MET A 82 -1.67 2.73 -14.11
C MET A 82 -1.57 1.26 -14.52
N LYS A 83 -2.37 0.37 -13.93
CA LYS A 83 -2.43 -1.03 -14.33
C LYS A 83 -2.89 -1.17 -15.79
N ASN A 84 -3.92 -0.44 -16.19
CA ASN A 84 -4.44 -0.47 -17.57
C ASN A 84 -3.42 0.08 -18.57
N GLN A 85 -2.73 1.17 -18.23
CA GLN A 85 -1.65 1.72 -19.06
C GLN A 85 -0.50 0.73 -19.22
N ALA A 86 -0.06 0.11 -18.12
CA ALA A 86 0.99 -0.91 -18.14
C ALA A 86 0.61 -2.11 -19.00
N ALA A 87 -0.63 -2.59 -18.85
CA ALA A 87 -1.15 -3.71 -19.62
C ALA A 87 -1.23 -3.38 -21.12
N ALA A 88 -1.70 -2.18 -21.48
CA ALA A 88 -1.77 -1.73 -22.87
C ALA A 88 -0.37 -1.63 -23.50
N GLN A 89 0.61 -1.09 -22.77
CA GLN A 89 2.00 -1.00 -23.24
C GLN A 89 2.62 -2.39 -23.45
N LEU A 90 2.40 -3.32 -22.49
CA LEU A 90 2.89 -4.68 -22.62
C LEU A 90 2.20 -5.42 -23.78
N LYS A 91 0.89 -5.25 -23.95
CA LYS A 91 0.13 -5.85 -25.06
C LYS A 91 0.62 -5.37 -26.44
N ALA A 92 0.92 -4.08 -26.55
CA ALA A 92 1.42 -3.48 -27.79
C ALA A 92 2.87 -3.89 -28.11
N SER A 93 3.62 -4.47 -27.17
CA SER A 93 4.99 -4.91 -27.44
C SER A 93 5.03 -6.15 -28.32
N ALA A 94 5.93 -6.15 -29.31
CA ALA A 94 6.18 -7.31 -30.19
C ALA A 94 6.91 -8.47 -29.48
N GLU A 95 7.41 -8.24 -28.27
CA GLU A 95 8.14 -9.23 -27.49
C GLU A 95 7.18 -10.28 -26.91
N GLU A 96 7.52 -11.56 -27.10
CA GLU A 96 6.81 -12.66 -26.46
C GLU A 96 7.31 -12.88 -25.03
N LEU A 97 6.38 -13.21 -24.13
CA LEU A 97 6.75 -13.64 -22.78
C LEU A 97 7.22 -15.11 -22.83
N PRO A 98 8.24 -15.48 -22.02
CA PRO A 98 8.63 -16.87 -21.85
C PRO A 98 7.43 -17.74 -21.44
N ARG A 99 7.33 -18.94 -22.02
CA ARG A 99 6.30 -19.94 -21.68
C ARG A 99 6.99 -21.26 -21.28
N PRO A 100 6.83 -21.74 -20.04
CA PRO A 100 6.06 -21.13 -18.95
C PRO A 100 6.72 -19.85 -18.41
N LEU A 101 5.91 -18.93 -17.87
CA LEU A 101 6.41 -17.74 -17.18
C LEU A 101 6.85 -18.17 -15.77
N GLU A 102 8.15 -18.35 -15.55
CA GLU A 102 8.70 -18.70 -14.23
C GLU A 102 9.24 -17.47 -13.50
N GLY A 103 9.28 -17.55 -12.17
CA GLY A 103 9.62 -16.42 -11.31
C GLY A 103 11.04 -15.89 -11.48
N ASP A 104 11.98 -16.76 -11.85
CA ASP A 104 13.41 -16.48 -12.00
C ASP A 104 13.86 -16.40 -13.47
N SER A 105 12.93 -16.59 -14.43
CA SER A 105 13.25 -16.48 -15.84
C SER A 105 13.67 -15.05 -16.21
N PRO A 106 14.66 -14.87 -17.09
CA PRO A 106 14.99 -13.56 -17.61
C PRO A 106 13.80 -13.01 -18.41
N LEU A 107 13.37 -11.80 -18.08
CA LEU A 107 12.27 -11.13 -18.76
C LEU A 107 12.79 -10.24 -19.89
N PRO A 108 12.05 -10.12 -21.01
CA PRO A 108 12.38 -9.16 -22.05
C PRO A 108 12.16 -7.70 -21.54
N PRO A 109 12.78 -6.69 -22.17
CA PRO A 109 12.74 -5.30 -21.70
C PRO A 109 11.33 -4.75 -21.43
N SER A 110 10.35 -5.04 -22.30
CA SER A 110 8.97 -4.57 -22.09
C SER A 110 8.31 -5.17 -20.85
N ALA A 111 8.64 -6.42 -20.53
CA ALA A 111 8.18 -7.09 -19.31
C ALA A 111 8.88 -6.55 -18.05
N GLN A 112 10.16 -6.17 -18.13
CA GLN A 112 10.85 -5.50 -17.03
C GLN A 112 10.26 -4.11 -16.75
N ALA A 113 9.93 -3.35 -17.80
CA ALA A 113 9.24 -2.06 -17.68
C ALA A 113 7.84 -2.22 -17.03
N PHE A 114 7.13 -3.30 -17.36
CA PHE A 114 5.89 -3.66 -16.69
C PHE A 114 6.10 -3.89 -15.18
N LEU A 115 7.14 -4.65 -14.78
CA LEU A 115 7.47 -4.85 -13.36
C LEU A 115 7.74 -3.52 -12.63
N GLY A 116 8.48 -2.60 -13.27
CA GLY A 116 8.72 -1.27 -12.72
C GLY A 116 7.42 -0.49 -12.50
N THR A 117 6.50 -0.54 -13.46
CA THR A 117 5.18 0.09 -13.33
C THR A 117 4.36 -0.56 -12.22
N VAL A 118 4.40 -1.89 -12.07
CA VAL A 118 3.76 -2.62 -10.96
C VAL A 118 4.28 -2.17 -9.61
N ALA A 119 5.60 -2.12 -9.44
CA ALA A 119 6.20 -1.61 -8.21
C ALA A 119 5.73 -0.17 -7.94
N THR A 120 5.71 0.68 -8.97
CA THR A 120 5.38 2.09 -8.84
C THR A 120 3.93 2.30 -8.40
N TYR A 121 2.95 1.72 -9.10
CA TYR A 121 1.55 1.91 -8.72
C TYR A 121 1.22 1.29 -7.37
N THR A 122 1.91 0.20 -6.97
CA THR A 122 1.72 -0.41 -5.65
C THR A 122 2.26 0.51 -4.56
N LEU A 123 3.44 1.09 -4.73
CA LEU A 123 4.00 2.04 -3.77
C LEU A 123 3.12 3.29 -3.61
N ILE A 124 2.65 3.86 -4.73
CA ILE A 124 1.74 5.02 -4.70
C ILE A 124 0.44 4.65 -3.98
N GLY A 125 -0.17 3.52 -4.33
CA GLY A 125 -1.40 3.05 -3.71
C GLY A 125 -1.26 2.75 -2.20
N GLN A 126 -0.09 2.29 -1.77
CA GLN A 126 0.22 2.08 -0.35
C GLN A 126 0.43 3.40 0.38
N ALA A 127 1.19 4.34 -0.19
CA ALA A 127 1.43 5.66 0.40
C ALA A 127 0.13 6.47 0.58
N LEU A 128 -0.80 6.37 -0.40
CA LEU A 128 -2.12 7.00 -0.31
C LEU A 128 -2.97 6.46 0.84
N VAL A 129 -2.77 5.20 1.24
CA VAL A 129 -3.52 4.59 2.34
C VAL A 129 -2.78 4.76 3.68
N GLU A 130 -1.46 4.77 3.66
CA GLU A 130 -0.59 5.03 4.81
C GLU A 130 -0.79 6.43 5.39
N GLY A 131 -0.80 7.48 4.55
CA GLY A 131 -0.94 8.87 4.98
C GLY A 131 -2.16 9.09 5.90
N PRO A 132 -3.37 8.69 5.50
CA PRO A 132 -4.54 8.72 6.37
C PRO A 132 -4.41 7.92 7.66
N ALA A 133 -3.68 6.79 7.66
CA ALA A 133 -3.44 6.03 8.88
C ALA A 133 -2.61 6.84 9.88
N VAL A 134 -1.53 7.47 9.41
CA VAL A 134 -0.69 8.35 10.24
C VAL A 134 -1.48 9.55 10.73
N ILE A 135 -2.28 10.19 9.86
CA ILE A 135 -3.16 11.30 10.25
C ILE A 135 -4.12 10.86 11.36
N ASN A 136 -4.79 9.72 11.21
CA ASN A 136 -5.71 9.24 12.24
C ASN A 136 -4.98 8.86 13.54
N ALA A 137 -3.75 8.35 13.48
CA ALA A 137 -2.96 8.09 14.67
C ALA A 137 -2.62 9.39 15.43
N VAL A 138 -2.32 10.47 14.69
CA VAL A 138 -2.10 11.80 15.27
C VAL A 138 -3.39 12.38 15.83
N LEU A 139 -4.51 12.29 15.10
CA LEU A 139 -5.81 12.79 15.59
C LEU A 139 -6.24 12.08 16.86
N MET A 140 -6.12 10.75 16.91
CA MET A 140 -6.35 9.93 18.12
C MET A 140 -5.59 10.48 19.35
N PHE A 141 -4.35 10.91 19.15
CA PHE A 141 -3.54 11.47 20.22
C PHE A 141 -3.98 12.89 20.62
N ILE A 142 -4.39 13.71 19.65
CA ILE A 142 -4.83 15.09 19.90
C ILE A 142 -6.15 15.12 20.67
N ASP A 143 -7.13 14.31 20.29
CA ASP A 143 -8.48 14.34 20.87
C ASP A 143 -8.74 13.22 21.91
N ASN A 144 -7.73 12.38 22.16
CA ASN A 144 -7.78 11.20 23.03
C ASN A 144 -8.91 10.22 22.67
N ASN A 145 -9.22 10.09 21.38
CA ASN A 145 -10.33 9.26 20.90
C ASN A 145 -9.87 8.04 20.11
N LEU A 146 -10.05 6.85 20.70
CA LEU A 146 -9.68 5.57 20.10
C LEU A 146 -10.54 5.19 18.89
N ALA A 147 -11.62 5.91 18.58
CA ALA A 147 -12.42 5.66 17.37
C ALA A 147 -11.60 5.85 16.08
N HIS A 148 -10.54 6.67 16.13
CA HIS A 148 -9.56 6.80 15.05
C HIS A 148 -8.77 5.51 14.74
N LEU A 149 -8.77 4.50 15.61
CA LEU A 149 -8.14 3.20 15.32
C LEU A 149 -8.80 2.47 14.13
N ILE A 150 -10.10 2.69 13.89
CA ILE A 150 -10.82 2.01 12.82
C ILE A 150 -10.21 2.32 11.44
N PRO A 151 -10.09 3.58 11.00
CA PRO A 151 -9.45 3.89 9.72
C PRO A 151 -7.98 3.47 9.67
N ILE A 152 -7.25 3.47 10.79
CA ILE A 152 -5.87 2.97 10.85
C ILE A 152 -5.81 1.47 10.53
N VAL A 153 -6.65 0.66 11.18
CA VAL A 153 -6.72 -0.79 10.94
C VAL A 153 -7.13 -1.08 9.50
N LEU A 154 -8.13 -0.36 8.98
CA LEU A 154 -8.56 -0.49 7.58
C LEU A 154 -7.45 -0.11 6.61
N ALA A 155 -6.65 0.92 6.92
CA ALA A 155 -5.51 1.30 6.11
C ALA A 155 -4.41 0.23 6.11
N VAL A 156 -4.09 -0.37 7.26
CA VAL A 156 -3.13 -1.48 7.35
C VAL A 156 -3.60 -2.68 6.52
N ILE A 157 -4.89 -3.04 6.60
CA ILE A 157 -5.48 -4.08 5.76
C ILE A 157 -5.37 -3.70 4.27
N GLY A 158 -5.66 -2.44 3.94
CA GLY A 158 -5.54 -1.90 2.58
C GLY A 158 -4.11 -2.02 2.02
N ILE A 159 -3.09 -1.72 2.81
CA ILE A 159 -1.68 -1.89 2.42
C ILE A 159 -1.35 -3.38 2.25
N ALA A 160 -1.81 -4.23 3.17
CA ALA A 160 -1.58 -5.68 3.12
C ALA A 160 -2.20 -6.33 1.87
N MET A 161 -3.41 -5.92 1.48
CA MET A 161 -4.06 -6.40 0.24
C MET A 161 -3.26 -6.03 -1.02
N GLN A 162 -2.51 -4.93 -0.97
CA GLN A 162 -1.68 -4.44 -2.07
C GLN A 162 -0.30 -5.12 -2.18
N ILE A 163 0.09 -5.96 -1.20
CA ILE A 163 1.38 -6.66 -1.21
C ILE A 163 1.56 -7.41 -2.54
N PRO A 164 2.63 -7.11 -3.30
CA PRO A 164 2.91 -7.77 -4.57
C PRO A 164 3.56 -9.13 -4.30
N THR A 165 2.91 -10.19 -4.76
CA THR A 165 3.46 -11.55 -4.71
C THR A 165 3.82 -12.01 -6.12
N SER A 166 4.75 -12.95 -6.25
CA SER A 166 5.14 -13.50 -7.56
C SER A 166 3.92 -14.00 -8.34
N GLY A 167 2.97 -14.65 -7.65
CA GLY A 167 1.71 -15.10 -8.24
C GLY A 167 0.83 -13.96 -8.77
N LYS A 168 0.66 -12.87 -7.99
CA LYS A 168 -0.12 -11.70 -8.43
C LYS A 168 0.53 -11.01 -9.64
N ILE A 169 1.85 -10.88 -9.63
CA ILE A 169 2.60 -10.26 -10.74
C ILE A 169 2.49 -11.13 -11.99
N LYS A 170 2.74 -12.43 -11.87
CA LYS A 170 2.64 -13.40 -12.96
C LYS A 170 1.24 -13.37 -13.60
N ALA A 171 0.19 -13.48 -12.79
CA ALA A 171 -1.19 -13.40 -13.26
C ALA A 171 -1.46 -12.08 -13.99
N SER A 172 -0.98 -10.95 -13.46
CA SER A 172 -1.17 -9.64 -14.11
C SER A 172 -0.43 -9.51 -15.44
N MET A 173 0.70 -10.18 -15.63
CA MET A 173 1.44 -10.19 -16.90
C MET A 173 0.77 -11.10 -17.93
N GLU A 174 0.31 -12.28 -17.50
CA GLU A 174 -0.43 -13.21 -18.36
C GLU A 174 -1.75 -12.58 -18.83
N ASP A 175 -2.49 -11.93 -17.94
CA ASP A 175 -3.74 -11.23 -18.28
C ASP A 175 -3.50 -10.08 -19.26
N ALA A 176 -2.37 -9.39 -19.17
CA ALA A 176 -2.03 -8.28 -20.06
C ALA A 176 -1.70 -8.72 -21.51
N LYS A 177 -1.20 -9.95 -21.69
CA LYS A 177 -0.84 -10.50 -23.02
C LYS A 177 -1.96 -11.34 -23.66
N ARG A 178 -3.10 -11.52 -22.98
CA ARG A 178 -4.33 -12.04 -23.60
C ARG A 178 -4.99 -10.96 -24.47
#